data_AF-A0A370MZ05-F1
#
_entry.id   AF-A0A370MZ05-F1
#
_cell.length_a   1.000
_cell.length_b   1.000
_cell.length_c   1.000
_cell.angle_alpha   90.00
_cell.angle_beta   90.00
_cell.angle_gamma   90.00
#
_symmetry.space_group_name_H-M   'P 1'
#
loop_
_entity.id
_entity.type
_entity.pdbx_description
1 polymer ?
#
loop_
_entity_poly.entity_id
_entity_poly.type
_entity_poly.pdbx_seq_one_letter_code
_entity_poly.pdbx_strand_id
1 'polypeptide(L)'
;MGPPAQLNDLLRSARDAFAAQSAVTFSEIIDAVSPDIKGLGVQVRDKLTANLDHTSFSMNASGVALHDGNVPFRCMGTGSARLAVAALQSAESAHRHFLLVDEIEYGLEPHRISLLVSHLRTRVEASGQVFLTTHSPSVLREVRFGEVFVCRRDATGRVEVKASAATATAPLEAKRYVRDLGEALLTRSVLVCEGQTEVALLKGYAEGTHRQFQMFGATVIDGGGASAPAVAIHFASLGYRTALLTDSDAPIPPGFVASLNHKNIPHFEWGDGRCTEEELFMGAPQDLRPKLLELIAGEIGEPRALGELSSVVRQKLETLQQAYAYLSDKNWLRQIGRFAHKSKWIKKDYDLCFRIGSNLATPTVAAGAPAHLPWQLDQIFGWLCSNA
;
A
#
# COMPACT_ATOMS: atom_id res chain seq x y z
N MET A 1 10.35 -37.99 -39.94
CA MET A 1 10.28 -37.03 -38.82
C MET A 1 10.49 -37.80 -37.53
N GLY A 2 11.37 -37.35 -36.63
CA GLY A 2 11.66 -38.07 -35.39
C GLY A 2 10.52 -37.97 -34.35
N PRO A 3 10.48 -38.87 -33.36
CA PRO A 3 9.46 -38.90 -32.30
C PRO A 3 9.21 -37.56 -31.56
N PRO A 4 10.21 -36.68 -31.34
CA PRO A 4 9.99 -35.38 -30.71
C PRO A 4 9.14 -34.41 -31.54
N ALA A 5 9.24 -34.48 -32.87
CA ALA A 5 8.48 -33.60 -33.76
C ALA A 5 6.99 -33.97 -33.77
N GLN A 6 6.68 -35.27 -33.85
CA GLN A 6 5.30 -35.78 -33.79
C GLN A 6 4.62 -35.46 -32.45
N LEU A 7 5.35 -35.54 -31.34
CA LEU A 7 4.83 -35.21 -30.01
C LEU A 7 4.52 -33.71 -29.89
N ASN A 8 5.40 -32.84 -30.41
CA ASN A 8 5.16 -31.39 -30.44
C ASN A 8 3.94 -31.03 -31.31
N ASP A 9 3.73 -31.71 -32.43
CA ASP A 9 2.56 -31.49 -33.29
C ASP A 9 1.26 -31.98 -32.63
N LEU A 10 1.30 -33.09 -31.90
CA LEU A 10 0.17 -33.57 -31.09
C LEU A 10 -0.18 -32.58 -29.96
N LEU A 11 0.82 -32.04 -29.28
CA LEU A 11 0.62 -31.03 -28.22
C LEU A 11 0.04 -29.73 -28.77
N ARG A 12 0.51 -29.27 -29.94
CA ARG A 12 -0.08 -28.12 -30.64
C ARG A 12 -1.54 -28.37 -31.02
N SER A 13 -1.83 -29.55 -31.56
CA SER A 13 -3.20 -29.93 -31.94
C SER A 13 -4.15 -30.00 -30.74
N ALA A 14 -3.69 -30.57 -29.62
CA ALA A 14 -4.44 -30.61 -28.37
C ALA A 14 -4.71 -29.20 -27.80
N ARG A 15 -3.73 -28.30 -27.91
CA ARG A 15 -3.88 -26.89 -27.53
C ARG A 15 -4.92 -26.18 -28.39
N ASP A 16 -4.83 -26.31 -29.71
CA ASP A 16 -5.73 -25.60 -30.62
C ASP A 16 -7.17 -26.10 -30.46
N ALA A 17 -7.36 -27.41 -30.23
CA ALA A 17 -8.65 -28.00 -29.90
C ALA A 17 -9.20 -27.50 -28.55
N PHE A 18 -8.35 -27.47 -27.51
CA PHE A 18 -8.76 -26.94 -26.21
C PHE A 18 -9.12 -25.46 -26.29
N ALA A 19 -8.32 -24.64 -26.97
CA ALA A 19 -8.57 -23.20 -27.12
C ALA A 19 -9.92 -22.91 -27.79
N ALA A 20 -10.30 -23.71 -28.80
CA ALA A 20 -11.60 -23.58 -29.46
C ALA A 20 -12.76 -23.94 -28.51
N GLN A 21 -12.60 -24.99 -27.71
CA GLN A 21 -13.64 -25.47 -26.79
C GLN A 21 -13.75 -24.59 -25.53
N SER A 22 -12.62 -24.18 -24.96
CA SER A 22 -12.52 -23.31 -23.78
C SER A 22 -13.05 -21.90 -24.04
N ALA A 23 -12.85 -21.37 -25.25
CA ALA A 23 -13.42 -20.09 -25.66
C ALA A 23 -14.95 -20.07 -25.57
N VAL A 24 -15.62 -21.22 -25.74
CA VAL A 24 -17.06 -21.37 -25.56
C VAL A 24 -17.39 -21.62 -24.09
N THR A 25 -16.76 -22.62 -23.47
CA THR A 25 -17.08 -23.07 -22.11
C THR A 25 -16.84 -22.02 -21.03
N PHE A 26 -15.80 -21.20 -21.15
CA PHE A 26 -15.43 -20.21 -20.13
C PHE A 26 -15.84 -18.79 -20.50
N SER A 27 -16.51 -18.57 -21.64
CA SER A 27 -16.90 -17.23 -22.11
C SER A 27 -17.69 -16.44 -21.08
N GLU A 28 -18.78 -17.02 -20.55
CA GLU A 28 -19.65 -16.38 -19.56
C GLU A 28 -18.89 -16.03 -18.27
N ILE A 29 -18.02 -16.92 -17.80
CA ILE A 29 -17.22 -16.69 -16.59
C ILE A 29 -16.18 -15.59 -16.83
N ILE A 30 -15.51 -15.63 -17.98
CA ILE A 30 -14.52 -14.62 -18.37
C ILE A 30 -15.18 -13.24 -18.52
N ASP A 31 -16.35 -13.18 -19.16
CA ASP A 31 -17.09 -11.95 -19.36
C ASP A 31 -17.61 -11.40 -18.02
N ALA A 32 -18.03 -12.27 -17.10
CA ALA A 32 -18.46 -11.89 -15.75
C ALA A 32 -17.30 -11.38 -14.86
N VAL A 33 -16.11 -11.97 -14.95
CA VAL A 33 -14.97 -11.65 -14.08
C VAL A 33 -14.07 -10.56 -14.66
N SER A 34 -14.17 -10.26 -15.96
CA SER A 34 -13.37 -9.20 -16.62
C SER A 34 -13.56 -7.81 -15.99
N PRO A 35 -14.79 -7.35 -15.65
CA PRO A 35 -14.99 -6.11 -14.91
C PRO A 35 -14.30 -6.09 -13.55
N ASP A 36 -14.32 -7.20 -12.82
CA ASP A 36 -13.69 -7.32 -11.50
C ASP A 36 -12.16 -7.30 -11.61
N ILE A 37 -11.58 -8.05 -12.57
CA ILE A 37 -10.14 -8.02 -12.87
C ILE A 37 -9.68 -6.61 -13.24
N LYS A 38 -10.48 -5.89 -14.03
CA LYS A 38 -10.23 -4.49 -14.37
C LYS A 38 -10.39 -3.57 -13.16
N GLY A 39 -11.37 -3.82 -12.29
CA GLY A 39 -11.56 -3.14 -11.02
C GLY A 39 -10.38 -3.29 -10.07
N LEU A 40 -9.71 -4.45 -10.11
CA LEU A 40 -8.46 -4.72 -9.39
C LEU A 40 -7.21 -4.09 -10.06
N GLY A 41 -7.37 -3.30 -11.13
CA GLY A 41 -6.27 -2.56 -11.77
C GLY A 41 -5.39 -3.39 -12.71
N VAL A 42 -5.79 -4.62 -13.06
CA VAL A 42 -5.04 -5.46 -14.00
C VAL A 42 -5.21 -4.93 -15.42
N GLN A 43 -4.09 -4.57 -16.07
CA GLN A 43 -4.09 -4.15 -17.47
C GLN A 43 -4.03 -5.37 -18.39
N VAL A 44 -5.17 -5.74 -18.97
CA VAL A 44 -5.24 -6.74 -20.04
C VAL A 44 -4.94 -6.04 -21.37
N ARG A 45 -3.90 -6.48 -22.08
CA ARG A 45 -3.50 -5.90 -23.38
C ARG A 45 -4.47 -6.26 -24.50
N ASP A 46 -4.99 -7.49 -24.45
CA ASP A 46 -5.91 -8.05 -25.43
C ASP A 46 -7.18 -8.60 -24.72
N LYS A 47 -7.86 -9.59 -25.29
CA LYS A 47 -9.00 -10.27 -24.66
C LYS A 47 -8.50 -11.33 -23.68
N LEU A 48 -9.11 -11.42 -22.50
CA LEU A 48 -8.89 -12.52 -21.56
C LEU A 48 -9.42 -13.83 -22.19
N THR A 49 -8.61 -14.88 -22.22
CA THR A 49 -9.01 -16.18 -22.79
C THR A 49 -8.52 -17.33 -21.92
N ALA A 50 -9.36 -18.34 -21.71
CA ALA A 50 -8.93 -19.61 -21.12
C ALA A 50 -8.17 -20.43 -22.17
N ASN A 51 -6.93 -20.83 -21.87
CA ASN A 51 -6.12 -21.66 -22.75
C ASN A 51 -5.23 -22.61 -21.93
N LEU A 52 -4.66 -23.62 -22.58
CA LEU A 52 -3.69 -24.52 -21.94
C LEU A 52 -2.35 -23.81 -21.74
N ASP A 53 -1.82 -23.90 -20.52
CA ASP A 53 -0.49 -23.40 -20.20
C ASP A 53 0.60 -24.38 -20.65
N HIS A 54 1.39 -23.96 -21.63
CA HIS A 54 2.51 -24.69 -22.21
C HIS A 54 3.62 -25.05 -21.21
N THR A 55 3.76 -24.30 -20.11
CA THR A 55 4.78 -24.57 -19.10
C THR A 55 4.39 -25.71 -18.17
N SER A 56 3.09 -25.95 -17.99
CA SER A 56 2.58 -27.07 -17.17
C SER A 56 2.85 -28.44 -17.80
N PHE A 57 3.13 -28.48 -19.11
CA PHE A 57 3.40 -29.69 -19.90
C PHE A 57 4.85 -29.79 -20.42
N SER A 58 5.76 -28.92 -19.95
CA SER A 58 7.17 -28.93 -20.33
C SER A 58 7.89 -30.14 -19.70
N MET A 59 7.98 -31.25 -20.44
CA MET A 59 9.01 -32.26 -20.22
C MET A 59 10.31 -31.74 -20.84
N ASN A 60 11.08 -30.97 -20.07
CA ASN A 60 12.44 -30.62 -20.46
C ASN A 60 13.28 -31.91 -20.56
N ALA A 61 14.13 -32.01 -21.59
CA ALA A 61 14.89 -33.20 -22.00
C ALA A 61 15.99 -33.68 -21.00
N SER A 62 15.88 -33.34 -19.72
CA SER A 62 16.72 -33.89 -18.65
C SER A 62 15.80 -34.51 -17.60
N GLY A 63 15.54 -35.82 -17.73
CA GLY A 63 14.66 -36.59 -16.85
C GLY A 63 15.20 -36.80 -15.43
N VAL A 64 15.97 -35.85 -14.89
CA VAL A 64 16.53 -35.88 -13.55
C VAL A 64 15.62 -35.05 -12.64
N ALA A 65 14.93 -35.72 -11.74
CA ALA A 65 14.20 -35.10 -10.64
C ALA A 65 14.89 -35.48 -9.33
N LEU A 66 14.90 -34.58 -8.34
CA LEU A 66 15.21 -34.99 -6.97
C LEU A 66 14.05 -35.81 -6.41
N HIS A 67 14.37 -36.79 -5.58
CA HIS A 67 13.41 -37.67 -4.92
C HIS A 67 13.70 -37.73 -3.42
N ASP A 68 12.66 -37.65 -2.60
CA ASP A 68 12.71 -37.97 -1.17
C ASP A 68 12.13 -39.39 -1.04
N GLY A 69 13.03 -40.38 -1.05
CA GLY A 69 12.65 -41.79 -1.23
C GLY A 69 11.93 -42.03 -2.56
N ASN A 70 10.68 -42.49 -2.52
CA ASN A 70 9.86 -42.74 -3.71
C ASN A 70 9.02 -41.53 -4.14
N VAL A 71 9.06 -40.43 -3.40
CA VAL A 71 8.29 -39.23 -3.70
C VAL A 71 9.16 -38.27 -4.51
N PRO A 72 8.81 -37.98 -5.78
CA PRO A 72 9.49 -36.95 -6.53
C PRO A 72 9.36 -35.60 -5.82
N PHE A 73 10.42 -34.78 -5.78
CA PHE A 73 10.41 -33.46 -5.13
C PHE A 73 9.36 -32.51 -5.70
N ARG A 74 8.93 -32.71 -6.97
CA ARG A 74 7.78 -32.00 -7.57
C ARG A 74 6.45 -32.25 -6.84
N CYS A 75 6.34 -33.33 -6.09
CA CYS A 75 5.19 -33.67 -5.26
C CYS A 75 5.31 -33.11 -3.82
N MET A 76 6.43 -32.47 -3.47
CA MET A 76 6.54 -31.71 -2.22
C MET A 76 5.80 -30.38 -2.35
N GLY A 77 5.42 -29.77 -1.21
CA GLY A 77 4.93 -28.40 -1.20
C GLY A 77 5.92 -27.46 -1.90
N THR A 78 5.40 -26.52 -2.68
CA THR A 78 6.17 -25.61 -3.56
C THR A 78 7.35 -24.94 -2.84
N GLY A 79 7.17 -24.54 -1.58
CA GLY A 79 8.25 -23.94 -0.79
C GLY A 79 9.39 -24.90 -0.45
N SER A 80 9.11 -26.16 -0.12
CA SER A 80 10.13 -27.18 0.17
C SER A 80 10.93 -27.54 -1.06
N ALA A 81 10.28 -27.67 -2.22
CA ALA A 81 10.96 -27.92 -3.49
C ALA A 81 11.92 -26.76 -3.85
N ARG A 82 11.50 -25.51 -3.65
CA ARG A 82 12.35 -24.34 -3.91
C ARG A 82 13.55 -24.24 -2.98
N LEU A 83 13.37 -24.47 -1.68
CA LEU A 83 14.48 -24.47 -0.72
C LEU A 83 15.53 -25.53 -1.08
N ALA A 84 15.10 -26.72 -1.50
CA ALA A 84 16.00 -27.77 -1.93
C ALA A 84 16.76 -27.41 -3.21
N VAL A 85 16.09 -26.82 -4.21
CA VAL A 85 16.75 -26.34 -5.43
C VAL A 85 17.74 -25.23 -5.10
N ALA A 86 17.38 -24.28 -4.24
CA ALA A 86 18.28 -23.21 -3.80
C ALA A 86 19.50 -23.76 -3.06
N ALA A 87 19.32 -24.75 -2.17
CA ALA A 87 20.41 -25.42 -1.47
C ALA A 87 21.33 -26.19 -2.43
N LEU A 88 20.76 -26.91 -3.41
CA LEU A 88 21.54 -27.63 -4.43
C LEU A 88 22.34 -26.67 -5.31
N GLN A 89 21.69 -25.61 -5.82
CA GLN A 89 22.37 -24.57 -6.58
C GLN A 89 23.46 -23.90 -5.74
N SER A 90 23.22 -23.66 -4.45
CA SER A 90 24.22 -23.10 -3.54
C SER A 90 25.42 -24.04 -3.38
N ALA A 91 25.20 -25.34 -3.21
CA ALA A 91 26.25 -26.34 -3.06
C ALA A 91 27.09 -26.53 -4.34
N GLU A 92 26.47 -26.56 -5.51
CA GLU A 92 27.15 -26.73 -6.80
C GLU A 92 27.90 -25.45 -7.24
N SER A 93 27.45 -24.29 -6.75
CA SER A 93 27.96 -22.97 -7.17
C SER A 93 29.18 -22.49 -6.38
N ALA A 94 29.94 -23.36 -5.70
CA ALA A 94 31.19 -22.99 -5.02
C ALA A 94 32.25 -22.35 -5.95
N HIS A 95 32.05 -22.45 -7.27
CA HIS A 95 32.88 -21.81 -8.30
C HIS A 95 32.19 -20.68 -9.09
N ARG A 96 30.93 -20.33 -8.80
CA ARG A 96 30.19 -19.28 -9.53
C ARG A 96 30.23 -17.96 -8.77
N HIS A 97 30.66 -16.89 -9.46
CA HIS A 97 30.81 -15.55 -8.87
C HIS A 97 29.49 -14.80 -8.64
N PHE A 98 28.39 -15.18 -9.30
CA PHE A 98 27.09 -14.51 -9.16
C PHE A 98 25.92 -15.51 -9.17
N LEU A 99 24.87 -15.18 -8.42
CA LEU A 99 23.59 -15.90 -8.37
C LEU A 99 22.45 -14.90 -8.55
N LEU A 100 21.49 -15.24 -9.42
CA LEU A 100 20.29 -14.45 -9.66
C LEU A 100 19.09 -15.24 -9.14
N VAL A 101 18.27 -14.62 -8.30
CA VAL A 101 17.01 -15.21 -7.82
C VAL A 101 15.88 -14.26 -8.14
N ASP A 102 14.96 -14.73 -8.98
CA ASP A 102 13.76 -14.00 -9.32
C ASP A 102 12.62 -14.37 -8.36
N GLU A 103 11.88 -13.38 -7.86
CA GLU A 103 10.74 -13.51 -6.96
C GLU A 103 11.02 -14.50 -5.81
N ILE A 104 11.96 -14.11 -4.94
CA ILE A 104 12.44 -14.96 -3.84
C ILE A 104 11.30 -15.43 -2.92
N GLU A 105 10.24 -14.65 -2.77
CA GLU A 105 9.05 -14.96 -1.98
C GLU A 105 8.13 -16.03 -2.58
N TYR A 106 8.23 -16.32 -3.89
CA TYR A 106 7.17 -17.10 -4.55
C TYR A 106 7.13 -18.54 -4.02
N GLY A 107 6.00 -18.92 -3.43
CA GLY A 107 5.80 -20.22 -2.79
C GLY A 107 6.43 -20.37 -1.40
N LEU A 108 6.91 -19.29 -0.78
CA LEU A 108 7.52 -19.31 0.56
C LEU A 108 6.70 -18.49 1.56
N GLU A 109 6.46 -19.09 2.74
CA GLU A 109 5.95 -18.37 3.91
C GLU A 109 7.03 -17.41 4.48
N PRO A 110 6.66 -16.35 5.22
CA PRO A 110 7.61 -15.35 5.72
C PRO A 110 8.82 -15.92 6.48
N HIS A 111 8.61 -16.95 7.31
CA HIS A 111 9.70 -17.60 8.05
C HIS A 111 10.68 -18.36 7.14
N ARG A 112 10.20 -18.91 6.02
CA ARG A 112 11.05 -19.58 5.02
C ARG A 112 11.79 -18.57 4.14
N ILE A 113 11.20 -17.41 3.86
CA ILE A 113 11.89 -16.28 3.23
C ILE A 113 13.08 -15.86 4.10
N SER A 114 12.86 -15.67 5.41
CA SER A 114 13.94 -15.32 6.35
C SER A 114 15.07 -16.36 6.34
N LEU A 115 14.73 -17.66 6.38
CA LEU A 115 15.70 -18.74 6.30
C LEU A 115 16.51 -18.71 5.00
N LEU A 116 15.85 -18.52 3.86
CA LEU A 116 16.51 -18.47 2.55
C LEU A 116 17.41 -17.23 2.42
N VAL A 117 16.95 -16.05 2.83
CA VAL A 117 17.75 -14.82 2.85
C VAL A 117 18.99 -15.01 3.73
N SER A 118 18.85 -15.62 4.91
CA SER A 118 19.98 -15.93 5.79
C SER A 118 20.97 -16.87 5.12
N HIS A 119 20.50 -17.95 4.47
CA HIS A 119 21.34 -18.90 3.76
C HIS A 119 22.13 -18.24 2.61
N LEU A 120 21.45 -17.41 1.80
CA LEU A 120 22.07 -16.67 0.70
C LEU A 120 23.10 -15.65 1.20
N ARG A 121 22.87 -15.05 2.37
CA ARG A 121 23.83 -14.12 2.97
C ARG A 121 25.11 -14.82 3.43
N THR A 122 25.00 -15.96 4.11
CA THR A 122 26.17 -16.77 4.49
C THR A 122 26.98 -17.20 3.27
N ARG A 123 26.31 -17.51 2.16
CA ARG A 123 26.97 -17.78 0.88
C ARG A 123 27.79 -16.57 0.38
N VAL A 124 27.18 -15.38 0.34
CA VAL A 124 27.85 -14.14 -0.10
C VAL A 124 29.05 -13.80 0.78
N GLU A 125 28.96 -14.04 2.09
CA GLU A 125 30.08 -13.87 3.03
C GLU A 125 31.26 -14.80 2.72
N ALA A 126 30.99 -16.01 2.22
CA ALA A 126 32.02 -16.95 1.80
C ALA A 126 32.61 -16.59 0.41
N SER A 127 31.77 -16.33 -0.59
CA SER A 127 32.19 -15.84 -1.91
C SER A 127 31.02 -15.43 -2.82
N GLY A 128 31.28 -14.49 -3.73
CA GLY A 128 30.38 -14.13 -4.84
C GLY A 128 29.37 -13.04 -4.50
N GLN A 129 28.37 -12.87 -5.38
CA GLN A 129 27.32 -11.87 -5.26
C GLN A 129 25.95 -12.49 -5.55
N VAL A 130 24.91 -12.02 -4.86
CA VAL A 130 23.53 -12.46 -5.08
C VAL A 130 22.69 -11.24 -5.46
N PHE A 131 21.93 -11.35 -6.55
CA PHE A 131 20.90 -10.39 -6.93
C PHE A 131 19.53 -11.02 -6.77
N LEU A 132 18.64 -10.29 -6.10
CA LEU A 132 17.28 -10.71 -5.80
C LEU A 132 16.31 -9.72 -6.43
N THR A 133 15.21 -10.22 -6.99
CA THR A 133 14.01 -9.41 -7.25
C THR A 133 12.93 -9.79 -6.24
N THR A 134 12.05 -8.85 -5.93
CA THR A 134 10.93 -9.06 -5.03
C THR A 134 9.84 -8.02 -5.24
N HIS A 135 8.60 -8.47 -5.10
CA HIS A 135 7.41 -7.65 -4.92
C HIS A 135 6.78 -7.82 -3.53
N SER A 136 7.54 -8.33 -2.56
CA SER A 136 7.03 -8.70 -1.25
C SER A 136 7.59 -7.81 -0.14
N PRO A 137 6.70 -7.13 0.62
CA PRO A 137 7.09 -6.45 1.85
C PRO A 137 7.75 -7.40 2.86
N SER A 138 7.46 -8.70 2.83
CA SER A 138 8.08 -9.67 3.73
C SER A 138 9.58 -9.84 3.42
N VAL A 139 9.97 -9.83 2.14
CA VAL A 139 11.39 -9.86 1.75
C VAL A 139 12.09 -8.58 2.15
N LEU A 140 11.44 -7.42 1.91
CA LEU A 140 11.95 -6.10 2.28
C LEU A 140 12.24 -6.00 3.80
N ARG A 141 11.48 -6.70 4.65
CA ARG A 141 11.73 -6.76 6.09
C ARG A 141 13.01 -7.51 6.47
N GLU A 142 13.38 -8.53 5.70
CA GLU A 142 14.52 -9.42 5.97
C GLU A 142 15.85 -8.90 5.41
N VAL A 143 15.82 -8.15 4.30
CA VAL A 143 17.02 -7.56 3.69
C VAL A 143 17.52 -6.34 4.48
N ARG A 144 18.81 -6.02 4.36
CA ARG A 144 19.39 -4.82 4.96
C ARG A 144 19.08 -3.62 4.08
N PHE A 145 18.95 -2.43 4.67
CA PHE A 145 18.55 -1.21 3.95
C PHE A 145 19.49 -0.87 2.78
N GLY A 146 20.80 -1.03 2.98
CA GLY A 146 21.81 -0.84 1.93
C GLY A 146 21.84 -1.93 0.85
N GLU A 147 21.09 -3.03 1.03
CA GLU A 147 20.95 -4.10 0.02
C GLU A 147 19.78 -3.80 -0.95
N VAL A 148 18.96 -2.77 -0.69
CA VAL A 148 17.75 -2.47 -1.48
C VAL A 148 18.02 -1.42 -2.55
N PHE A 149 17.65 -1.76 -3.78
CA PHE A 149 17.67 -0.87 -4.94
C PHE A 149 16.26 -0.81 -5.54
N VAL A 150 15.83 0.40 -5.88
CA VAL A 150 14.56 0.63 -6.56
C VAL A 150 14.85 0.84 -8.04
N CYS A 151 14.17 0.05 -8.88
CA CYS A 151 14.18 0.21 -10.32
C CYS A 151 12.92 0.98 -10.75
N ARG A 152 13.10 2.17 -11.34
CA ARG A 152 12.01 3.03 -11.81
C ARG A 152 12.16 3.32 -13.29
N ARG A 153 11.03 3.45 -13.97
CA ARG A 153 10.96 3.91 -15.35
C ARG A 153 10.32 5.29 -15.38
N ASP A 154 10.95 6.25 -16.04
CA ASP A 154 10.37 7.58 -16.25
C ASP A 154 9.42 7.61 -17.45
N ALA A 155 8.78 8.77 -17.68
CA ALA A 155 7.83 8.98 -18.78
C ALA A 155 8.46 8.82 -20.19
N THR A 156 9.79 8.93 -20.31
CA THR A 156 10.52 8.73 -21.57
C THR A 156 10.86 7.26 -21.82
N GLY A 157 10.61 6.38 -20.84
CA GLY A 157 10.97 4.97 -20.88
C GLY A 157 12.37 4.67 -20.35
N ARG A 158 13.11 5.68 -19.87
CA ARG A 158 14.44 5.49 -19.29
C ARG A 158 14.31 4.81 -17.93
N VAL A 159 15.13 3.79 -17.71
CA VAL A 159 15.19 3.05 -16.45
C VAL A 159 16.30 3.61 -15.59
N GLU A 160 15.97 3.99 -14.35
CA GLU A 160 16.92 4.40 -13.33
C GLU A 160 16.90 3.39 -12.18
N VAL A 161 18.09 3.00 -11.72
CA VAL A 161 18.27 2.17 -10.52
C VAL A 161 18.85 3.06 -9.43
N LYS A 162 18.12 3.20 -8.33
CA LYS A 162 18.51 4.04 -7.19
C LYS A 162 18.66 3.19 -5.95
N ALA A 163 19.79 3.30 -5.26
CA ALA A 163 19.93 2.69 -3.95
C ALA A 163 18.93 3.36 -3.00
N SER A 164 18.17 2.56 -2.24
CA SER A 164 17.22 3.07 -1.25
C SER A 164 17.91 3.96 -0.22
N ALA A 165 19.17 3.69 0.09
CA ALA A 165 19.99 4.49 1.00
C ALA A 165 20.59 5.78 0.42
N ALA A 166 20.50 6.04 -0.89
CA ALA A 166 21.28 7.09 -1.57
C ALA A 166 21.00 8.52 -1.05
N THR A 167 19.82 8.77 -0.50
CA THR A 167 19.33 10.09 -0.09
C THR A 167 19.13 10.19 1.43
N ALA A 168 19.57 9.19 2.19
CA ALA A 168 19.36 9.09 3.63
C ALA A 168 20.45 9.84 4.44
N THR A 169 20.06 10.57 5.48
CA THR A 169 20.96 11.12 6.50
C THR A 169 21.34 10.08 7.57
N ALA A 170 22.47 10.28 8.26
CA ALA A 170 23.40 9.22 8.65
C ALA A 170 22.93 8.03 9.54
N PRO A 171 21.92 8.07 10.45
CA PRO A 171 21.22 6.80 10.76
C PRO A 171 19.75 6.83 11.28
N LEU A 172 19.13 7.98 11.55
CA LEU A 172 18.09 8.07 12.60
C LEU A 172 16.65 7.56 12.26
N GLU A 173 16.25 7.47 11.00
CA GLU A 173 14.95 6.88 10.57
C GLU A 173 15.15 5.56 9.78
N ALA A 174 16.41 5.12 9.64
CA ALA A 174 16.96 4.33 8.54
C ALA A 174 16.56 2.84 8.45
N LYS A 175 15.50 2.41 9.14
CA LYS A 175 14.91 1.07 8.94
C LYS A 175 13.40 1.10 8.65
N ARG A 176 12.70 2.21 8.86
CA ARG A 176 11.25 2.28 8.68
C ARG A 176 10.85 2.25 7.21
N TYR A 177 11.55 2.96 6.33
CA TYR A 177 11.15 3.07 4.91
C TYR A 177 11.04 1.73 4.19
N VAL A 178 11.99 0.83 4.43
CA VAL A 178 11.98 -0.50 3.79
C VAL A 178 11.17 -1.51 4.62
N ARG A 179 11.30 -1.52 5.96
CA ARG A 179 10.65 -2.55 6.80
C ARG A 179 9.19 -2.25 7.12
N ASP A 180 8.91 -1.01 7.50
CA ASP A 180 7.59 -0.57 7.98
C ASP A 180 6.76 -0.01 6.83
N LEU A 181 7.43 0.67 5.88
CA LEU A 181 6.83 1.33 4.73
C LEU A 181 7.17 0.62 3.41
N GLY A 182 7.55 -0.66 3.46
CA GLY A 182 7.96 -1.43 2.28
C GLY A 182 6.90 -1.49 1.18
N GLU A 183 5.63 -1.38 1.54
CA GLU A 183 4.52 -1.26 0.58
C GLU A 183 4.67 -0.01 -0.32
N ALA A 184 5.17 1.10 0.21
CA ALA A 184 5.42 2.33 -0.56
C ALA A 184 6.48 2.17 -1.65
N LEU A 185 7.39 1.21 -1.49
CA LEU A 185 8.40 0.92 -2.51
C LEU A 185 7.82 0.16 -3.71
N LEU A 186 6.65 -0.46 -3.55
CA LEU A 186 5.99 -1.31 -4.53
C LEU A 186 4.88 -0.59 -5.33
N THR A 187 4.80 0.72 -5.20
CA THR A 187 3.73 1.57 -5.79
C THR A 187 4.30 2.52 -6.85
N ARG A 188 3.39 3.15 -7.61
CA ARG A 188 3.72 4.27 -8.50
C ARG A 188 3.69 5.62 -7.79
N SER A 189 2.69 5.85 -6.94
CA SER A 189 2.48 7.10 -6.20
C SER A 189 2.36 6.88 -4.68
N VAL A 190 2.95 7.78 -3.89
CA VAL A 190 2.95 7.70 -2.42
C VAL A 190 2.41 9.01 -1.85
N LEU A 191 1.27 8.96 -1.14
CA LEU A 191 0.83 10.05 -0.27
C LEU A 191 1.31 9.75 1.15
N VAL A 192 2.20 10.59 1.66
CA VAL A 192 2.66 10.51 3.04
C VAL A 192 1.71 11.32 3.91
N CYS A 193 1.06 10.65 4.85
CA CYS A 193 0.24 11.30 5.87
C CYS A 193 1.07 11.61 7.11
N GLU A 194 0.63 12.54 7.94
CA GLU A 194 1.26 12.78 9.23
C GLU A 194 1.24 11.52 10.10
N GLY A 195 0.08 10.86 10.26
CA GLY A 195 -0.04 9.65 11.07
C GLY A 195 -1.04 8.62 10.55
N GLN A 196 -1.26 7.58 11.37
CA GLN A 196 -2.26 6.54 11.10
C GLN A 196 -3.70 7.06 11.04
N THR A 197 -4.00 8.15 11.72
CA THR A 197 -5.33 8.75 11.76
C THR A 197 -5.76 9.16 10.35
N GLU A 198 -4.93 9.89 9.61
CA GLU A 198 -5.23 10.30 8.24
C GLU A 198 -5.18 9.12 7.28
N VAL A 199 -4.24 8.17 7.46
CA VAL A 199 -4.16 6.94 6.67
C VAL A 199 -5.47 6.17 6.71
N ALA A 200 -5.99 5.92 7.91
CA ALA A 200 -7.25 5.20 8.11
C ALA A 200 -8.44 6.01 7.57
N LEU A 201 -8.48 7.31 7.85
CA LEU A 201 -9.53 8.22 7.37
C LEU A 201 -9.63 8.19 5.84
N LEU A 202 -8.50 8.32 5.12
CA LEU A 202 -8.46 8.31 3.67
C LEU A 202 -8.82 6.94 3.11
N LYS A 203 -8.35 5.84 3.70
CA LYS A 203 -8.72 4.49 3.26
C LYS A 203 -10.22 4.23 3.44
N GLY A 204 -10.78 4.64 4.58
CA GLY A 204 -12.21 4.56 4.84
C GLY A 204 -13.01 5.38 3.84
N TYR A 205 -12.60 6.62 3.59
CA TYR A 205 -13.26 7.50 2.61
C TYR A 205 -13.20 6.94 1.19
N ALA A 206 -12.08 6.35 0.79
CA ALA A 206 -11.94 5.66 -0.49
C ALA A 206 -12.98 4.54 -0.64
N GLU A 207 -13.19 3.75 0.41
CA GLU A 207 -14.19 2.68 0.42
C GLU A 207 -15.62 3.23 0.37
N GLY A 208 -15.95 4.19 1.25
CA GLY A 208 -17.29 4.78 1.34
C GLY A 208 -17.71 5.58 0.10
N THR A 209 -16.75 6.08 -0.68
CA THR A 209 -17.00 6.84 -1.92
C THR A 209 -16.68 6.09 -3.20
N HIS A 210 -16.24 4.82 -3.10
CA HIS A 210 -15.77 4.01 -4.22
C HIS A 210 -14.65 4.64 -5.07
N ARG A 211 -13.83 5.53 -4.46
CA ARG A 211 -12.65 6.14 -5.10
C ARG A 211 -11.39 5.35 -4.75
N GLN A 212 -11.30 4.11 -5.22
CA GLN A 212 -10.20 3.18 -4.90
C GLN A 212 -8.89 3.61 -5.56
N PHE A 213 -8.11 4.48 -4.91
CA PHE A 213 -6.83 4.98 -5.44
C PHE A 213 -5.79 3.89 -5.74
N GLN A 214 -5.95 2.69 -5.18
CA GLN A 214 -5.13 1.52 -5.45
C GLN A 214 -5.13 1.15 -6.93
N MET A 215 -6.23 1.36 -7.66
CA MET A 215 -6.32 1.10 -9.11
C MET A 215 -5.36 1.97 -9.93
N PHE A 216 -4.92 3.12 -9.38
CA PHE A 216 -3.95 4.03 -9.99
C PHE A 216 -2.51 3.73 -9.55
N GLY A 217 -2.30 2.64 -8.79
CA GLY A 217 -1.01 2.30 -8.21
C GLY A 217 -0.55 3.30 -7.14
N ALA A 218 -1.49 3.97 -6.47
CA ALA A 218 -1.22 4.87 -5.35
C ALA A 218 -1.34 4.12 -4.01
N THR A 219 -0.60 4.58 -3.01
CA THR A 219 -0.78 4.18 -1.62
C THR A 219 -0.74 5.38 -0.69
N VAL A 220 -1.28 5.21 0.51
CA VAL A 220 -1.21 6.17 1.61
C VAL A 220 -0.43 5.54 2.76
N ILE A 221 0.55 6.26 3.31
CA ILE A 221 1.42 5.75 4.37
C ILE A 221 1.52 6.69 5.58
N ASP A 222 1.81 6.09 6.73
CA ASP A 222 2.10 6.80 7.98
C ASP A 222 3.52 7.38 7.92
N GLY A 223 3.61 8.70 8.01
CA GLY A 223 4.86 9.45 7.99
C GLY A 223 5.57 9.54 9.34
N GLY A 224 4.98 9.07 10.44
CA GLY A 224 5.60 9.08 11.77
C GLY A 224 5.49 10.40 12.53
N GLY A 225 4.48 11.21 12.24
CA GLY A 225 4.25 12.53 12.82
C GLY A 225 5.19 13.57 12.21
N ALA A 226 6.02 14.18 13.04
CA ALA A 226 6.94 15.24 12.64
C ALA A 226 7.98 14.83 11.57
N SER A 227 8.18 13.53 11.33
CA SER A 227 9.06 13.04 10.27
C SER A 227 8.39 12.94 8.89
N ALA A 228 7.07 13.13 8.78
CA ALA A 228 6.34 13.01 7.52
C ALA A 228 6.92 13.84 6.36
N PRO A 229 7.35 15.11 6.54
CA PRO A 229 8.01 15.86 5.47
C PRO A 229 9.31 15.20 4.99
N ALA A 230 10.13 14.67 5.91
CA ALA A 230 11.36 13.98 5.56
C ALA A 230 11.09 12.67 4.79
N VAL A 231 10.06 11.93 5.17
CA VAL A 231 9.59 10.72 4.47
C VAL A 231 9.16 11.07 3.04
N ALA A 232 8.37 12.13 2.86
CA ALA A 232 7.93 12.56 1.53
C ALA A 232 9.11 12.97 0.64
N ILE A 233 10.06 13.73 1.19
CA ILE A 233 11.28 14.14 0.48
C ILE A 233 12.14 12.93 0.09
N HIS A 234 12.20 11.91 0.95
CA HIS A 234 12.93 10.68 0.67
C HIS A 234 12.36 9.93 -0.53
N PHE A 235 11.06 9.62 -0.54
CA PHE A 235 10.40 8.93 -1.66
C PHE A 235 10.47 9.73 -2.96
N ALA A 236 10.26 11.06 -2.90
CA ALA A 236 10.42 11.91 -4.08
C ALA A 236 11.84 11.84 -4.66
N SER A 237 12.86 11.78 -3.79
CA SER A 237 14.26 11.66 -4.22
C SER A 237 14.60 10.30 -4.83
N LEU A 238 13.86 9.24 -4.47
CA LEU A 238 13.93 7.93 -5.13
C LEU A 238 13.15 7.89 -6.46
N GLY A 239 12.48 8.97 -6.86
CA GLY A 239 11.74 9.06 -8.13
C GLY A 239 10.29 8.56 -8.05
N TYR A 240 9.70 8.55 -6.85
CA TYR A 240 8.27 8.31 -6.69
C TYR A 240 7.50 9.62 -6.93
N ARG A 241 6.29 9.49 -7.48
CA ARG A 241 5.32 10.57 -7.47
C ARG A 241 4.80 10.71 -6.04
N THR A 242 5.19 11.77 -5.34
CA THR A 242 4.95 11.89 -3.90
C THR A 242 4.18 13.15 -3.56
N ALA A 243 3.26 13.05 -2.59
CA ALA A 243 2.58 14.16 -1.94
C ALA A 243 2.62 13.98 -0.42
N LEU A 244 2.35 15.07 0.30
CA LEU A 244 2.33 15.13 1.76
C LEU A 244 0.96 15.63 2.25
N LEU A 245 0.41 15.02 3.29
CA LEU A 245 -0.75 15.49 4.05
C LEU A 245 -0.36 15.68 5.51
N THR A 246 -0.57 16.87 6.08
CA THR A 246 -0.32 17.14 7.51
C THR A 246 -1.47 17.87 8.18
N ASP A 247 -1.48 17.82 9.51
CA ASP A 247 -2.18 18.83 10.30
C ASP A 247 -1.60 20.22 10.02
N SER A 248 -2.36 21.26 10.37
CA SER A 248 -1.93 22.66 10.23
C SER A 248 -1.72 23.36 11.58
N ASP A 249 -1.89 22.64 12.69
CA ASP A 249 -1.75 23.16 14.05
C ASP A 249 -0.29 23.40 14.46
N ALA A 250 0.67 22.79 13.75
CA ALA A 250 2.10 23.00 13.92
C ALA A 250 2.77 23.35 12.58
N PRO A 251 3.59 24.43 12.52
CA PRO A 251 4.27 24.81 11.30
C PRO A 251 5.38 23.82 10.93
N ILE A 252 5.47 23.47 9.64
CA ILE A 252 6.59 22.69 9.09
C ILE A 252 7.87 23.53 9.14
N PRO A 253 9.01 22.98 9.61
CA PRO A 253 10.29 23.69 9.62
C PRO A 253 10.66 24.26 8.23
N PRO A 254 11.17 25.51 8.13
CA PRO A 254 11.44 26.17 6.85
C PRO A 254 12.33 25.39 5.89
N GLY A 255 13.30 24.62 6.41
CA GLY A 255 14.17 23.77 5.59
C GLY A 255 13.42 22.65 4.86
N PHE A 256 12.40 22.07 5.50
CA PHE A 256 11.53 21.09 4.84
C PHE A 256 10.61 21.76 3.83
N VAL A 257 10.02 22.92 4.15
CA VAL A 257 9.19 23.68 3.19
C VAL A 257 9.98 24.00 1.91
N ALA A 258 11.22 24.50 2.05
CA ALA A 258 12.09 24.76 0.92
C ALA A 258 12.37 23.50 0.09
N SER A 259 12.58 22.35 0.76
CA SER A 259 12.85 21.07 0.11
C SER A 259 11.63 20.48 -0.61
N LEU A 260 10.43 20.61 -0.03
CA LEU A 260 9.16 20.21 -0.65
C LEU A 260 8.92 21.01 -1.93
N ASN A 261 9.08 22.34 -1.86
CA ASN A 261 8.94 23.23 -3.02
C ASN A 261 9.97 22.93 -4.11
N HIS A 262 11.25 22.77 -3.75
CA HIS A 262 12.31 22.44 -4.70
C HIS A 262 12.06 21.12 -5.45
N LYS A 263 11.42 20.14 -4.79
CA LYS A 263 11.09 18.84 -5.39
C LYS A 263 9.68 18.79 -6.02
N ASN A 264 8.96 19.91 -6.04
CA ASN A 264 7.57 20.00 -6.51
C ASN A 264 6.65 18.95 -5.85
N ILE A 265 6.82 18.72 -4.54
CA ILE A 265 5.98 17.78 -3.77
C ILE A 265 4.71 18.53 -3.36
N PRO A 266 3.50 18.13 -3.83
CA PRO A 266 2.26 18.73 -3.36
C PRO A 266 2.09 18.51 -1.86
N HIS A 267 1.82 19.60 -1.13
CA HIS A 267 1.54 19.56 0.31
C HIS A 267 0.09 19.96 0.53
N PHE A 268 -0.71 19.00 1.00
CA PHE A 268 -2.05 19.20 1.51
C PHE A 268 -1.97 19.45 3.01
N GLU A 269 -2.66 20.48 3.48
CA GLU A 269 -2.78 20.77 4.91
C GLU A 269 -4.24 21.06 5.25
N TRP A 270 -4.64 20.72 6.46
CA TRP A 270 -5.92 21.15 7.01
C TRP A 270 -6.00 22.68 7.09
N GLY A 271 -7.23 23.22 7.13
CA GLY A 271 -7.38 24.68 7.08
C GLY A 271 -7.33 25.30 8.47
N ASP A 272 -6.97 26.58 8.59
CA ASP A 272 -7.19 27.38 9.82
C ASP A 272 -6.49 26.84 11.09
N GLY A 273 -5.29 26.27 10.95
CA GLY A 273 -4.49 25.82 12.10
C GLY A 273 -5.15 24.69 12.88
N ARG A 274 -5.78 23.75 12.16
CA ARG A 274 -6.53 22.61 12.69
C ARG A 274 -5.71 21.33 12.60
N CYS A 275 -5.84 20.50 13.63
CA CYS A 275 -5.53 19.07 13.57
C CYS A 275 -6.70 18.27 12.96
N THR A 276 -6.50 16.99 12.65
CA THR A 276 -7.55 16.14 12.08
C THR A 276 -8.84 16.12 12.90
N GLU A 277 -8.79 16.03 14.24
CA GLU A 277 -10.01 16.09 15.05
C GLU A 277 -10.74 17.42 14.93
N GLU A 278 -10.01 18.55 14.91
CA GLU A 278 -10.62 19.86 14.66
C GLU A 278 -11.21 19.94 13.25
N GLU A 279 -10.54 19.41 12.22
CA GLU A 279 -11.03 19.39 10.85
C GLU A 279 -12.31 18.54 10.72
N LEU A 280 -12.39 17.39 11.40
CA LEU A 280 -13.59 16.54 11.37
C LEU A 280 -14.82 17.26 11.93
N PHE A 281 -14.72 17.99 13.04
CA PHE A 281 -15.87 18.70 13.60
C PHE A 281 -16.18 20.01 12.84
N MET A 282 -15.15 20.77 12.48
CA MET A 282 -15.30 22.09 11.86
C MET A 282 -15.59 22.03 10.36
N GLY A 283 -14.94 21.09 9.66
CA GLY A 283 -14.94 20.95 8.21
C GLY A 283 -16.00 20.00 7.67
N ALA A 284 -16.50 19.06 8.48
CA ALA A 284 -17.56 18.17 8.03
C ALA A 284 -18.89 18.93 7.80
N PRO A 285 -19.68 18.50 6.80
CA PRO A 285 -21.07 18.92 6.62
C PRO A 285 -21.88 18.80 7.93
N GLN A 286 -22.75 19.78 8.19
CA GLN A 286 -23.47 19.89 9.47
C GLN A 286 -24.34 18.67 9.79
N ASP A 287 -24.94 18.08 8.76
CA ASP A 287 -25.76 16.87 8.81
C ASP A 287 -24.97 15.60 9.18
N LEU A 288 -23.65 15.57 8.91
CA LEU A 288 -22.79 14.44 9.24
C LEU A 288 -22.22 14.49 10.68
N ARG A 289 -22.22 15.66 11.32
CA ARG A 289 -21.61 15.84 12.65
C ARG A 289 -22.28 15.02 13.77
N PRO A 290 -23.62 14.91 13.83
CA PRO A 290 -24.26 14.01 14.79
C PRO A 290 -23.79 12.56 14.60
N LYS A 291 -23.70 12.09 13.35
CA LYS A 291 -23.26 10.73 13.06
C LYS A 291 -21.79 10.50 13.43
N LEU A 292 -20.93 11.48 13.16
CA LEU A 292 -19.54 11.49 13.61
C LEU A 292 -19.45 11.33 15.13
N LEU A 293 -20.24 12.10 15.88
CA LEU A 293 -20.25 12.02 17.33
C LEU A 293 -20.75 10.65 17.83
N GLU A 294 -21.80 10.10 17.23
CA GLU A 294 -22.30 8.75 17.55
C GLU A 294 -21.24 7.67 17.33
N LEU A 295 -20.50 7.73 16.22
CA LEU A 295 -19.42 6.77 15.93
C LEU A 295 -18.31 6.84 16.98
N ILE A 296 -17.89 8.06 17.36
CA ILE A 296 -16.85 8.26 18.37
C ILE A 296 -17.34 7.80 19.74
N ALA A 297 -18.55 8.21 20.15
CA ALA A 297 -19.13 7.87 21.43
C ALA A 297 -19.36 6.35 21.58
N GLY A 298 -19.73 5.67 20.49
CA GLY A 298 -19.87 4.22 20.47
C GLY A 298 -18.56 3.48 20.76
N GLU A 299 -17.43 4.04 20.34
CA GLU A 299 -16.10 3.43 20.54
C GLU A 299 -15.48 3.81 21.89
N ILE A 300 -15.45 5.09 22.24
CA ILE A 300 -14.83 5.54 23.51
C ILE A 300 -15.73 5.30 24.74
N GLY A 301 -16.98 4.92 24.51
CA GLY A 301 -18.03 4.77 25.51
C GLY A 301 -18.84 6.05 25.69
N GLU A 302 -20.17 5.93 25.54
CA GLU A 302 -21.09 7.07 25.65
C GLU A 302 -21.00 7.82 26.99
N PRO A 303 -20.88 7.17 28.17
CA PRO A 303 -20.72 7.88 29.44
C PRO A 303 -19.45 8.75 29.47
N ARG A 304 -18.36 8.29 28.86
CA ARG A 304 -17.11 9.06 28.76
C ARG A 304 -17.32 10.25 27.84
N ALA A 305 -17.87 10.03 26.64
CA ALA A 305 -18.15 11.08 25.68
C ALA A 305 -19.03 12.19 26.28
N LEU A 306 -20.13 11.81 26.94
CA LEU A 306 -21.05 12.76 27.60
C LEU A 306 -20.40 13.52 28.75
N GLY A 307 -19.63 12.84 29.61
CA GLY A 307 -18.92 13.50 30.71
C GLY A 307 -17.88 14.52 30.22
N GLU A 308 -17.13 14.13 29.19
CA GLU A 308 -16.13 14.99 28.55
C GLU A 308 -16.77 16.17 27.81
N LEU A 309 -17.84 15.94 27.03
CA LEU A 309 -18.60 17.02 26.38
C LEU A 309 -19.25 17.97 27.38
N SER A 310 -19.82 17.44 28.47
CA SER A 310 -20.44 18.25 29.53
C SER A 310 -19.44 19.23 30.16
N SER A 311 -18.19 18.79 30.31
CA SER A 311 -17.09 19.63 30.78
C SER A 311 -16.77 20.75 29.79
N VAL A 312 -16.72 20.45 28.49
CA VAL A 312 -16.46 21.42 27.42
C VAL A 312 -17.56 22.49 27.36
N VAL A 313 -18.83 22.08 27.32
CA VAL A 313 -19.96 23.01 27.18
C VAL A 313 -20.42 23.63 28.50
N ARG A 314 -19.82 23.21 29.63
CA ARG A 314 -20.15 23.66 30.99
C ARG A 314 -21.62 23.46 31.36
N GLN A 315 -22.23 22.42 30.82
CA GLN A 315 -23.61 22.02 31.07
C GLN A 315 -23.69 20.51 31.11
N LYS A 316 -24.45 19.95 32.04
CA LYS A 316 -24.65 18.50 32.14
C LYS A 316 -25.44 18.00 30.91
N LEU A 317 -24.85 17.07 30.17
CA LEU A 317 -25.48 16.35 29.06
C LEU A 317 -25.78 14.92 29.51
N GLU A 318 -27.03 14.50 29.39
CA GLU A 318 -27.48 13.15 29.75
C GLU A 318 -27.64 12.24 28.53
N THR A 319 -27.75 12.82 27.34
CA THR A 319 -27.85 12.06 26.08
C THR A 319 -27.08 12.76 24.95
N LEU A 320 -26.67 12.00 23.92
CA LEU A 320 -25.96 12.57 22.77
C LEU A 320 -26.84 13.55 21.98
N GLN A 321 -28.16 13.37 21.96
CA GLN A 321 -29.07 14.30 21.28
C GLN A 321 -29.01 15.71 21.88
N GLN A 322 -28.75 15.84 23.18
CA GLN A 322 -28.54 17.15 23.82
C GLN A 322 -27.24 17.80 23.32
N ALA A 323 -26.22 16.99 22.99
CA ALA A 323 -24.96 17.48 22.43
C ALA A 323 -25.12 18.04 21.00
N TYR A 324 -26.13 17.60 20.24
CA TYR A 324 -26.32 18.02 18.83
C TYR A 324 -26.58 19.53 18.70
N ALA A 325 -27.15 20.17 19.73
CA ALA A 325 -27.31 21.62 19.77
C ALA A 325 -25.97 22.38 19.64
N TYR A 326 -24.86 21.79 20.09
CA TYR A 326 -23.52 22.39 20.05
C TYR A 326 -22.76 22.05 18.77
N LEU A 327 -23.30 21.21 17.88
CA LEU A 327 -22.67 20.81 16.62
C LEU A 327 -22.96 21.77 15.45
N SER A 328 -23.62 22.90 15.72
CA SER A 328 -23.96 23.90 14.71
C SER A 328 -23.10 25.18 14.83
N ASP A 329 -22.60 25.49 16.02
CA ASP A 329 -21.81 26.69 16.29
C ASP A 329 -20.31 26.43 16.11
N LYS A 330 -19.63 27.25 15.31
CA LYS A 330 -18.19 27.10 15.01
C LYS A 330 -17.29 27.19 16.25
N ASN A 331 -17.63 28.01 17.25
CA ASN A 331 -16.84 28.12 18.47
C ASN A 331 -16.93 26.83 19.29
N TRP A 332 -18.12 26.23 19.37
CA TRP A 332 -18.30 24.95 20.05
C TRP A 332 -17.61 23.81 19.32
N LEU A 333 -17.76 23.72 18.00
CA LEU A 333 -17.10 22.72 17.18
C LEU A 333 -15.57 22.74 17.34
N ARG A 334 -14.98 23.94 17.37
CA ARG A 334 -13.54 24.08 17.58
C ARG A 334 -13.11 23.63 18.98
N GLN A 335 -13.89 23.96 20.01
CA GLN A 335 -13.61 23.51 21.37
C GLN A 335 -13.75 21.99 21.52
N ILE A 336 -14.78 21.40 20.91
CA ILE A 336 -15.00 19.95 20.89
C ILE A 336 -13.83 19.27 20.17
N GLY A 337 -13.45 19.74 18.98
CA GLY A 337 -12.31 19.19 18.22
C GLY A 337 -10.98 19.25 18.99
N ARG A 338 -10.67 20.40 19.59
CA ARG A 338 -9.49 20.57 20.46
C ARG A 338 -9.50 19.60 21.64
N PHE A 339 -10.67 19.41 22.24
CA PHE A 339 -10.82 18.50 23.35
C PHE A 339 -10.66 17.04 22.90
N ALA A 340 -11.28 16.66 21.78
CA ALA A 340 -11.16 15.34 21.18
C ALA A 340 -9.69 14.98 20.87
N HIS A 341 -8.92 15.94 20.34
CA HIS A 341 -7.48 15.79 20.13
C HIS A 341 -6.73 15.55 21.45
N LYS A 342 -6.92 16.42 22.45
CA LYS A 342 -6.26 16.32 23.76
C LYS A 342 -6.59 15.02 24.49
N SER A 343 -7.84 14.60 24.42
CA SER A 343 -8.37 13.38 25.04
C SER A 343 -8.18 12.13 24.18
N LYS A 344 -7.56 12.27 23.01
CA LYS A 344 -7.22 11.20 22.07
C LYS A 344 -8.42 10.34 21.72
N TRP A 345 -9.52 10.97 21.32
CA TRP A 345 -10.76 10.28 20.95
C TRP A 345 -10.53 9.28 19.80
N ILE A 346 -9.69 9.63 18.83
CA ILE A 346 -9.47 8.81 17.63
C ILE A 346 -8.00 8.42 17.37
N LYS A 347 -7.02 9.15 17.94
CA LYS A 347 -5.58 9.07 17.60
C LYS A 347 -4.90 7.69 17.71
N LYS A 348 -5.56 6.68 18.27
CA LYS A 348 -5.03 5.31 18.43
C LYS A 348 -5.93 4.24 17.84
N ASP A 349 -7.05 4.63 17.26
CA ASP A 349 -8.07 3.71 16.81
C ASP A 349 -8.19 3.77 15.29
N TYR A 350 -7.46 2.87 14.64
CA TYR A 350 -7.44 2.76 13.19
C TYR A 350 -8.84 2.42 12.66
N ASP A 351 -9.55 1.51 13.31
CA ASP A 351 -10.85 1.02 12.85
C ASP A 351 -11.92 2.12 12.98
N LEU A 352 -11.90 2.90 14.06
CA LEU A 352 -12.76 4.07 14.22
C LEU A 352 -12.46 5.13 13.15
N CYS A 353 -11.19 5.47 12.93
CA CYS A 353 -10.81 6.45 11.90
C CYS A 353 -11.25 5.99 10.50
N PHE A 354 -11.09 4.70 10.21
CA PHE A 354 -11.56 4.08 8.98
C PHE A 354 -13.09 4.20 8.86
N ARG A 355 -13.85 3.79 9.88
CA ARG A 355 -15.32 3.89 9.87
C ARG A 355 -15.80 5.34 9.75
N ILE A 356 -15.13 6.29 10.41
CA ILE A 356 -15.40 7.71 10.21
C ILE A 356 -15.23 8.04 8.73
N GLY A 357 -14.09 7.71 8.12
CA GLY A 357 -13.83 7.87 6.70
C GLY A 357 -14.94 7.30 5.81
N SER A 358 -15.34 6.04 6.04
CA SER A 358 -16.38 5.36 5.25
C SER A 358 -17.76 5.98 5.37
N ASN A 359 -18.04 6.68 6.48
CA ASN A 359 -19.31 7.37 6.72
C ASN A 359 -19.25 8.87 6.39
N LEU A 360 -18.09 9.40 6.00
CA LEU A 360 -17.97 10.74 5.44
C LEU A 360 -18.45 10.74 3.99
N ALA A 361 -19.76 10.59 3.79
CA ALA A 361 -20.39 10.79 2.48
C ALA A 361 -20.44 12.30 2.18
N THR A 362 -19.33 12.86 1.69
CA THR A 362 -19.27 14.29 1.44
C THR A 362 -19.92 14.65 0.09
N PRO A 363 -20.74 15.72 0.03
CA PRO A 363 -21.34 16.16 -1.22
C PRO A 363 -20.26 16.64 -2.19
N THR A 364 -20.55 16.56 -3.50
CA THR A 364 -19.65 17.09 -4.53
C THR A 364 -19.44 18.58 -4.32
N VAL A 365 -18.18 19.01 -4.32
CA VAL A 365 -17.81 20.40 -4.07
C VAL A 365 -17.69 21.15 -5.39
N ALA A 366 -18.32 22.32 -5.49
CA ALA A 366 -18.18 23.19 -6.66
C ALA A 366 -16.74 23.73 -6.78
N ALA A 367 -16.28 23.93 -8.01
CA ALA A 367 -14.98 24.54 -8.27
C ALA A 367 -14.89 25.93 -7.60
N GLY A 368 -13.85 26.14 -6.78
CA GLY A 368 -13.65 27.41 -6.05
C GLY A 368 -14.40 27.56 -4.73
N ALA A 369 -15.06 26.50 -4.23
CA ALA A 369 -15.63 26.51 -2.89
C ALA A 369 -14.56 26.76 -1.80
N PRO A 370 -14.92 27.39 -0.67
CA PRO A 370 -13.98 27.62 0.42
C PRO A 370 -13.42 26.30 0.96
N ALA A 371 -12.14 26.28 1.33
CA ALA A 371 -11.47 25.09 1.83
C ALA A 371 -12.15 24.57 3.11
N HIS A 372 -12.85 23.45 2.97
CA HIS A 372 -13.45 22.63 4.02
C HIS A 372 -13.12 21.16 3.75
N LEU A 373 -13.35 20.28 4.72
CA LEU A 373 -13.00 18.85 4.62
C LEU A 373 -13.42 18.20 3.28
N PRO A 374 -14.67 18.31 2.78
CA PRO A 374 -15.03 17.78 1.46
C PRO A 374 -14.16 18.31 0.30
N TRP A 375 -13.80 19.60 0.30
CA TRP A 375 -12.98 20.20 -0.74
C TRP A 375 -11.56 19.64 -0.69
N GLN A 376 -10.98 19.54 0.50
CA GLN A 376 -9.64 18.99 0.70
C GLN A 376 -9.57 17.51 0.29
N LEU A 377 -10.57 16.72 0.69
CA LEU A 377 -10.69 15.32 0.28
C LEU A 377 -10.80 15.20 -1.24
N ASP A 378 -11.55 16.08 -1.91
CA ASP A 378 -11.63 16.04 -3.37
C ASP A 378 -10.28 16.37 -4.04
N GLN A 379 -9.52 17.35 -3.53
CA GLN A 379 -8.19 17.67 -4.04
C GLN A 379 -7.20 16.51 -3.82
N ILE A 380 -7.19 15.93 -2.62
CA ILE A 380 -6.34 14.78 -2.27
C ILE A 380 -6.66 13.60 -3.19
N PHE A 381 -7.94 13.27 -3.35
CA PHE A 381 -8.36 12.15 -4.19
C PHE A 381 -8.24 12.44 -5.69
N GLY A 382 -8.32 13.71 -6.11
CA GLY A 382 -7.97 14.11 -7.47
C GLY A 382 -6.51 13.79 -7.79
N TRP A 383 -5.61 14.01 -6.82
CA TRP A 383 -4.21 13.63 -6.95
C TRP A 383 -3.98 12.12 -6.85
N LEU A 384 -4.61 11.43 -5.90
CA LEU A 384 -4.48 9.98 -5.69
C LEU A 384 -5.04 9.17 -6.87
N CYS A 385 -6.16 9.60 -7.44
CA CYS A 385 -6.85 8.93 -8.55
C CYS A 385 -6.45 9.47 -9.93
N SER A 386 -5.23 9.97 -10.06
CA SER A 386 -4.67 10.39 -11.35
C SER A 386 -3.53 9.45 -11.76
N ASN A 387 -3.32 9.30 -13.07
CA ASN A 387 -2.23 8.49 -13.57
C ASN A 387 -0.88 9.12 -13.22
N ALA A 388 0.04 8.28 -12.74
CA ALA A 388 1.41 8.66 -12.36
C ALA A 388 2.35 8.85 -13.55
#